data_AF-A0A8J3ELC5-F1
#
_entry.id   AF-A0A8J3ELC5-F1
#
_cell.length_a   1.000
_cell.length_b   1.000
_cell.length_c   1.000
_cell.angle_alpha   90.00
_cell.angle_beta   90.00
_cell.angle_gamma   90.00
#
_symmetry.space_group_name_H-M   'P 1'
#
loop_
_entity.id
_entity.type
_entity.pdbx_description
1 polymer ?
#
loop_
_entity_poly.entity_id
_entity_poly.type
_entity_poly.pdbx_seq_one_letter_code
_entity_poly.pdbx_strand_id
1 'polypeptide(L)'
;MKDLANHRKDHREGGCKGKHHRGAQTFRRGRALEFLERLNVKYNTLRQQLESTEFQEIKQVILGELKAIEMVIEEYTKHFELHEREGNEQVSNQKKRLADDGDGE
;
A
#
# COMPACT_ATOMS: atom_id res chain seq x y z
N MET A 1 64.17 -19.96 23.69
CA MET A 1 63.55 -18.68 24.09
C MET A 1 62.20 -18.60 23.41
N LYS A 2 61.14 -18.28 24.18
CA LYS A 2 59.76 -18.18 23.71
C LYS A 2 59.50 -16.70 23.39
N ASP A 3 59.27 -16.37 22.13
CA ASP A 3 58.74 -15.07 21.76
C ASP A 3 57.30 -15.23 21.25
N LEU A 4 56.39 -14.96 22.19
CA LEU A 4 54.95 -14.85 21.99
C LEU A 4 54.66 -13.47 21.39
N ALA A 5 54.48 -13.39 20.07
CA ALA A 5 53.92 -12.22 19.41
C ALA A 5 52.43 -12.45 19.10
N ASN A 6 51.64 -12.03 20.07
CA ASN A 6 50.19 -11.96 20.07
C ASN A 6 49.69 -10.78 19.21
N HIS A 7 49.19 -11.01 18.00
CA HIS A 7 48.43 -10.00 17.24
C HIS A 7 47.04 -10.49 16.85
N ARG A 8 46.13 -10.23 17.81
CA ARG A 8 44.72 -9.86 17.71
C ARG A 8 44.02 -10.07 16.37
N LYS A 9 42.99 -10.92 16.45
CA LYS A 9 41.77 -10.91 15.63
C LYS A 9 41.25 -9.49 15.47
N ASP A 10 41.28 -8.96 14.25
CA ASP A 10 40.40 -7.87 13.83
C ASP A 10 39.33 -8.44 12.90
N HIS A 11 38.27 -8.99 13.51
CA HIS A 11 36.97 -9.08 12.89
C HIS A 11 36.48 -7.64 12.63
N ARG A 12 36.78 -7.10 11.44
CA ARG A 12 36.00 -5.97 10.92
C ARG A 12 34.74 -6.50 10.25
N GLU A 13 33.83 -7.03 11.08
CA GLU A 13 32.40 -7.07 10.79
C GLU A 13 31.88 -5.62 10.90
N GLY A 14 32.24 -4.80 9.91
CA GLY A 14 31.75 -3.44 9.74
C GLY A 14 30.33 -3.49 9.19
N GLY A 15 29.36 -3.59 10.10
CA GLY A 15 27.96 -3.83 9.82
C GLY A 15 27.35 -2.94 8.72
N CYS A 16 26.74 -3.60 7.75
CA CYS A 16 25.75 -3.02 6.85
C CYS A 16 24.54 -2.57 7.67
N LYS A 17 24.58 -1.34 8.20
CA LYS A 17 23.42 -0.73 8.87
C LYS A 17 22.30 -0.55 7.85
N GLY A 18 21.27 -1.40 7.97
CA GLY A 18 20.14 -1.52 7.06
C GLY A 18 19.29 -0.25 6.98
N LYS A 19 19.60 0.59 5.99
CA LYS A 19 18.78 1.77 5.60
C LYS A 19 17.92 1.52 4.36
N HIS A 20 17.65 0.26 4.00
CA HIS A 20 16.90 -0.11 2.78
C HIS A 20 15.45 -0.58 3.02
N HIS A 21 14.91 -0.49 4.24
CA HIS A 21 13.57 -1.03 4.52
C HIS A 21 12.40 -0.10 4.15
N ARG A 22 12.60 1.23 4.13
CA ARG A 22 11.47 2.15 3.89
C ARG A 22 10.97 2.16 2.44
N GLY A 23 11.85 2.03 1.44
CA GLY A 23 11.46 2.06 0.02
C GLY A 23 10.67 0.82 -0.42
N ALA A 24 11.01 -0.35 0.10
CA ALA A 24 10.31 -1.59 -0.21
C ALA A 24 8.87 -1.59 0.34
N GLN A 25 8.66 -0.98 1.52
CA GLN A 25 7.32 -0.86 2.12
C GLN A 25 6.42 0.09 1.33
N THR A 26 6.94 1.23 0.87
CA THR A 26 6.17 2.19 0.04
C THR A 26 5.83 1.62 -1.34
N PHE A 27 6.72 0.85 -1.94
CA PHE A 27 6.44 0.18 -3.22
C PHE A 27 5.33 -0.87 -3.06
N ARG A 28 5.42 -1.72 -2.04
CA ARG A 28 4.38 -2.73 -1.76
C ARG A 28 3.02 -2.09 -1.51
N ARG A 29 2.96 -1.01 -0.72
CA ARG A 29 1.72 -0.27 -0.49
C ARG A 29 1.18 0.36 -1.77
N GLY A 30 2.03 0.99 -2.58
CA GLY A 30 1.62 1.58 -3.87
C GLY A 30 1.02 0.54 -4.82
N ARG A 31 1.64 -0.65 -4.91
CA ARG A 31 1.12 -1.77 -5.70
C ARG A 31 -0.18 -2.33 -5.13
N ALA A 32 -0.34 -2.34 -3.81
CA ALA A 32 -1.58 -2.76 -3.16
C ALA A 32 -2.74 -1.80 -3.47
N LEU A 33 -2.50 -0.48 -3.40
CA LEU A 33 -3.49 0.52 -3.78
C LEU A 33 -3.87 0.44 -5.27
N GLU A 34 -2.90 0.25 -6.16
CA GLU A 34 -3.18 0.07 -7.58
C GLU A 34 -4.05 -1.17 -7.85
N PHE A 35 -3.82 -2.25 -7.11
CA PHE A 35 -4.66 -3.44 -7.21
C PHE A 35 -6.07 -3.22 -6.64
N LEU A 36 -6.17 -2.55 -5.49
CA LEU A 36 -7.45 -2.16 -4.89
C LEU A 36 -8.29 -1.29 -5.86
N GLU A 37 -7.65 -0.34 -6.55
CA GLU A 37 -8.32 0.48 -7.56
C GLU A 37 -8.93 -0.37 -8.68
N ARG A 38 -8.18 -1.39 -9.17
CA ARG A 38 -8.71 -2.32 -10.18
C ARG A 38 -9.90 -3.12 -9.67
N LEU A 39 -9.94 -3.48 -8.38
CA LEU A 39 -11.11 -4.14 -7.78
C LEU A 39 -12.31 -3.19 -7.72
N ASN A 40 -12.09 -1.93 -7.34
CA ASN A 40 -13.14 -0.91 -7.31
C ASN A 40 -13.74 -0.65 -8.69
N VAL A 41 -12.92 -0.64 -9.75
CA VAL A 41 -13.42 -0.55 -11.13
C VAL A 41 -14.37 -1.72 -11.44
N LYS A 42 -13.97 -2.96 -11.13
CA LYS A 42 -14.83 -4.14 -11.34
C LYS A 42 -16.12 -4.08 -10.54
N TYR A 43 -16.04 -3.69 -9.26
CA TYR A 43 -17.21 -3.49 -8.40
C TYR A 43 -18.20 -2.49 -9.03
N ASN A 44 -17.70 -1.33 -9.48
CA ASN A 44 -18.53 -0.31 -10.11
C ASN A 44 -19.16 -0.80 -11.42
N THR A 45 -18.42 -1.54 -12.24
CA THR A 45 -18.94 -2.15 -13.47
C THR A 45 -20.07 -3.13 -13.18
N LEU A 46 -19.88 -4.05 -12.24
CA LEU A 46 -20.91 -5.03 -11.85
C LEU A 46 -22.15 -4.33 -11.31
N ARG A 47 -21.98 -3.26 -10.52
CA ARG A 47 -23.10 -2.46 -10.02
C ARG A 47 -23.91 -1.81 -11.15
N GLN A 48 -23.23 -1.23 -12.14
CA GLN A 48 -23.91 -0.66 -13.32
C GLN A 48 -24.65 -1.73 -14.12
N GLN A 49 -24.08 -2.93 -14.25
CA GLN A 49 -24.74 -4.03 -14.95
C GLN A 49 -26.04 -4.48 -14.25
N LEU A 50 -26.10 -4.43 -12.91
CA LEU A 50 -27.34 -4.76 -12.17
C LEU A 50 -28.50 -3.80 -12.45
N GLU A 51 -28.20 -2.58 -12.88
CA GLU A 51 -29.18 -1.55 -13.24
C GLU A 51 -29.66 -1.67 -14.70
N SER A 52 -28.92 -2.39 -15.55
CA SER A 52 -29.28 -2.59 -16.96
C SER A 52 -30.31 -3.71 -17.14
N THR A 53 -31.28 -3.47 -18.03
CA THR A 53 -32.29 -4.47 -18.40
C THR A 53 -31.71 -5.60 -19.26
N GLU A 54 -30.57 -5.37 -19.92
CA GLU A 54 -29.91 -6.36 -20.79
C GLU A 54 -29.37 -7.57 -19.99
N PHE A 55 -29.16 -7.41 -18.69
CA PHE A 55 -28.58 -8.46 -17.84
C PHE A 55 -29.59 -9.10 -16.87
N GLN A 56 -30.91 -8.89 -17.04
CA GLN A 56 -31.90 -9.43 -16.10
C GLN A 56 -31.84 -10.97 -15.97
N GLU A 57 -31.61 -11.68 -17.08
CA GLU A 57 -31.53 -13.15 -17.09
C GLU A 57 -30.36 -13.68 -16.26
N ILE A 58 -29.26 -12.92 -16.17
CA ILE A 58 -28.05 -13.30 -15.44
C ILE A 58 -27.87 -12.51 -14.13
N LYS A 59 -28.89 -11.77 -13.68
CA LYS A 59 -28.79 -10.88 -12.52
C LYS A 59 -28.31 -11.58 -11.24
N GLN A 60 -28.72 -12.83 -11.02
CA GLN A 60 -28.27 -13.63 -9.88
C GLN A 60 -26.77 -13.96 -9.94
N VAL A 61 -26.23 -14.19 -11.14
CA VAL A 61 -24.79 -14.41 -11.35
C VAL A 61 -24.02 -13.13 -11.01
N ILE A 62 -24.45 -11.99 -11.55
CA ILE A 62 -23.82 -10.69 -11.29
C ILE A 62 -23.86 -10.32 -9.80
N LEU A 63 -24.97 -10.61 -9.11
CA LEU A 63 -25.06 -10.43 -7.64
C LEU A 63 -24.05 -11.31 -6.89
N GLY A 64 -23.84 -12.54 -7.33
CA GLY A 64 -22.84 -13.44 -6.75
C GLY A 64 -21.42 -12.92 -6.97
N GLU A 65 -21.11 -12.48 -8.20
CA GLU A 65 -19.81 -11.89 -8.54
C GLU A 65 -19.53 -10.59 -7.77
N LEU A 66 -20.54 -9.73 -7.64
CA LEU A 66 -20.43 -8.48 -6.88
C LEU A 66 -20.05 -8.77 -5.42
N LYS A 67 -20.76 -9.70 -4.77
CA LYS A 67 -20.45 -10.13 -3.40
C LYS A 67 -19.05 -10.73 -3.28
N ALA A 68 -18.62 -11.52 -4.27
CA ALA A 68 -17.28 -12.07 -4.28
C ALA A 68 -16.20 -10.96 -4.33
N ILE A 69 -16.41 -9.94 -5.15
CA ILE A 69 -15.50 -8.80 -5.25
C ILE A 69 -15.51 -7.97 -3.97
N GLU A 70 -16.67 -7.72 -3.36
CA GLU A 70 -16.80 -7.04 -2.06
C GLU A 70 -15.99 -7.76 -0.98
N MET A 71 -16.14 -9.08 -0.83
CA MET A 71 -15.38 -9.87 0.15
C MET A 71 -13.86 -9.78 -0.10
N VAL A 72 -13.43 -9.88 -1.36
CA VAL A 72 -12.01 -9.75 -1.72
C VAL A 72 -11.49 -8.35 -1.38
N ILE A 73 -12.26 -7.29 -1.63
CA ILE A 73 -11.87 -5.92 -1.27
C ILE A 73 -11.69 -5.80 0.24
N GLU A 74 -12.64 -6.29 1.04
CA GLU A 74 -12.56 -6.24 2.50
C GLU A 74 -11.34 -6.99 3.05
N GLU A 75 -11.15 -8.24 2.61
CA GLU A 75 -10.02 -9.08 3.00
C GLU A 75 -8.68 -8.46 2.59
N TYR A 76 -8.59 -7.94 1.37
CA TYR A 76 -7.38 -7.33 0.83
C TYR A 76 -7.02 -6.05 1.60
N THR A 77 -8.01 -5.19 1.85
CA THR A 77 -7.80 -3.91 2.53
C THR A 77 -7.38 -4.13 3.98
N LYS A 78 -7.92 -5.17 4.64
CA LYS A 78 -7.47 -5.62 5.96
C LYS A 78 -6.06 -6.22 5.92
N HIS A 79 -5.78 -7.09 4.96
CA HIS A 79 -4.48 -7.77 4.84
C HIS A 79 -3.31 -6.80 4.63
N PHE A 80 -3.54 -5.72 3.89
CA PHE A 80 -2.53 -4.69 3.61
C PHE A 80 -2.65 -3.44 4.49
N GLU A 81 -3.52 -3.47 5.52
CA GLU A 81 -3.73 -2.36 6.48
C GLU A 81 -3.95 -0.99 5.79
N LEU A 82 -4.69 -1.00 4.67
CA LEU A 82 -4.78 0.18 3.80
C LEU A 82 -5.60 1.33 4.42
N HIS A 83 -6.41 1.03 5.45
CA HIS A 83 -7.28 1.97 6.16
C HIS A 83 -6.53 3.02 7.02
N GLU A 84 -5.26 2.79 7.41
CA GLU A 84 -4.61 3.59 8.47
C GLU A 84 -3.98 4.93 8.02
N ARG A 85 -3.95 5.25 6.72
CA ARG A 85 -3.18 6.42 6.23
C ARG A 85 -3.88 7.45 5.36
N GLU A 86 -5.09 7.20 4.90
CA GLU A 86 -5.81 8.19 4.08
C GLU A 86 -6.07 9.51 4.85
N GLY A 87 -6.23 9.44 6.18
CA GLY A 87 -6.33 10.63 7.04
C GLY A 87 -5.01 11.36 7.33
N ASN A 88 -3.86 10.67 7.31
CA ASN A 88 -2.58 11.25 7.71
C ASN A 88 -1.73 11.74 6.52
N GLU A 89 -1.88 11.15 5.34
CA GLU A 89 -1.17 11.58 4.14
C GLU A 89 -1.77 12.89 3.56
N GLN A 90 -3.09 13.08 3.64
CA GLN A 90 -3.74 14.34 3.24
C GLN A 90 -3.32 15.53 4.11
N VAL A 91 -3.20 15.34 5.44
CA VAL A 91 -2.76 16.38 6.37
C VAL A 91 -1.29 16.78 6.12
N SER A 92 -0.43 15.82 5.75
CA SER A 92 0.98 16.10 5.45
C SER A 92 1.19 16.89 4.16
N ASN A 93 0.34 16.69 3.15
CA ASN A 93 0.38 17.44 1.89
C ASN A 93 -0.26 18.83 2.01
N GLN A 94 -1.28 19.00 2.86
CA GLN A 94 -1.88 20.32 3.11
C GLN A 94 -0.97 21.23 3.94
N LYS A 95 -0.25 20.68 4.93
CA LYS A 95 0.69 21.44 5.77
C LYS A 95 1.93 21.94 5.01
N LYS A 96 2.32 21.28 3.91
CA LYS A 96 3.42 21.73 3.05
C LYS A 96 3.06 22.92 2.15
N ARG A 97 1.79 23.10 1.80
CA ARG A 97 1.34 24.20 0.92
C ARG A 97 1.12 25.51 1.69
N LEU A 98 0.73 25.42 2.96
CA LEU A 98 0.50 26.59 3.83
C LEU A 98 1.79 27.21 4.41
N ALA A 99 2.95 26.58 4.21
CA ALA A 99 4.24 27.06 4.70
C ALA A 99 5.08 27.78 3.61
N ASP A 100 4.56 27.89 2.38
CA ASP A 100 5.27 28.47 1.22
C ASP A 100 4.78 29.90 0.87
N ASP A 101 3.59 30.30 1.35
CA ASP A 101 2.95 31.59 1.03
C ASP A 101 3.17 32.67 2.11
N GLY A 102 4.25 32.58 2.88
CA GLY A 102 4.44 33.34 4.11
C GLY A 102 5.80 34.01 4.28
N ASP A 103 6.43 34.49 3.21
CA ASP A 103 7.53 35.47 3.29
C ASP A 103 7.57 36.27 1.98
N GLY A 104 6.98 37.47 2.03
CA GLY A 104 6.96 38.43 0.92
C GLY A 104 6.54 39.81 1.43
N GLU A 105 7.55 40.51 1.96
CA GLU A 105 7.68 41.94 2.32
C GLU A 105 6.44 42.84 2.47
#